data_AF-A0A2A8D5U7-F1
#
_entry.id   AF-A0A2A8D5U7-F1
#
_cell.length_a   1.000
_cell.length_b   1.000
_cell.length_c   1.000
_cell.angle_alpha   90.00
_cell.angle_beta   90.00
_cell.angle_gamma   90.00
#
_symmetry.space_group_name_H-M   'P 1'
#
loop_
_entity.id
_entity.type
_entity.pdbx_description
1 polymer ?
#
loop_
_entity_poly.entity_id
_entity_poly.type
_entity_poly.pdbx_seq_one_letter_code
_entity_poly.pdbx_strand_id
1 'polypeptide(L)'
;MSIQNVPHTAGHSIILDPASFTLAQAPSRLPADTYDLVVSLGTDYHTFDRLLRWVKAYLAENPQIRCLIQHGHTSPIEGADNVKLLPAGTLKRLYAKAQVVLVQGGPGSIQDARATGAIPLVVPRRVEFDEVVDNHQVPFVTMMEKQGGAVIVESRADLFDKLTLAFENPSLFHAAKPYVANPSIAAEQLAQGLDNLLSGRTRRAEGYIARFKQAARAHAAGKQEMARINAITPSE
;
A
#
# COMPACT_ATOMS: atom_id res chain seq x y z
N MET A 1 -3.60 -32.56 -63.12
CA MET A 1 -3.60 -31.32 -62.32
C MET A 1 -3.08 -31.64 -60.94
N SER A 2 -1.90 -31.10 -60.61
CA SER A 2 -1.42 -30.92 -59.22
C SER A 2 -2.46 -30.20 -58.39
N ILE A 3 -2.52 -30.43 -57.07
CA ILE A 3 -2.03 -29.47 -56.04
C ILE A 3 -1.65 -30.27 -54.79
N GLN A 4 -0.38 -30.16 -54.41
CA GLN A 4 0.19 -30.49 -53.10
C GLN A 4 -0.31 -29.48 -52.05
N ASN A 5 -0.67 -29.93 -50.85
CA ASN A 5 -0.11 -29.42 -49.59
C ASN A 5 -0.86 -29.96 -48.38
N VAL A 6 -0.18 -30.82 -47.62
CA VAL A 6 -0.45 -31.05 -46.21
C VAL A 6 0.66 -30.34 -45.44
N PRO A 7 0.38 -29.55 -44.41
CA PRO A 7 1.33 -29.39 -43.32
C PRO A 7 0.94 -30.35 -42.21
N HIS A 8 1.80 -31.33 -41.98
CA HIS A 8 1.87 -32.07 -40.72
C HIS A 8 2.03 -31.05 -39.58
N THR A 9 1.09 -31.02 -38.64
CA THR A 9 1.31 -30.34 -37.35
C THR A 9 2.28 -31.18 -36.53
N ALA A 10 3.57 -30.87 -36.63
CA ALA A 10 4.57 -31.32 -35.68
C ALA A 10 4.19 -30.79 -34.28
N GLY A 11 4.17 -31.68 -33.28
CA GLY A 11 3.96 -31.31 -31.89
C GLY A 11 5.05 -30.35 -31.43
N HIS A 12 4.69 -29.09 -31.23
CA HIS A 12 5.51 -28.18 -30.45
C HIS A 12 5.20 -28.43 -28.97
N SER A 13 5.91 -29.39 -28.38
CA SER A 13 6.15 -29.37 -26.94
C SER A 13 6.88 -28.06 -26.63
N ILE A 14 6.17 -27.10 -26.05
CA ILE A 14 6.79 -25.90 -25.50
C ILE A 14 7.60 -26.38 -24.30
N ILE A 15 8.89 -26.67 -24.53
CA ILE A 15 9.85 -26.81 -23.45
C ILE A 15 10.08 -25.39 -22.94
N LEU A 16 9.38 -25.03 -21.87
CA LEU A 16 9.72 -23.85 -21.08
C LEU A 16 11.12 -24.08 -20.54
N ASP A 17 12.11 -23.37 -21.08
CA ASP A 17 13.46 -23.33 -20.51
C ASP A 17 13.39 -22.71 -19.10
N PRO A 18 13.63 -23.47 -18.03
CA PRO A 18 13.58 -22.95 -16.67
C PRO A 18 14.72 -21.95 -16.38
N ALA A 19 15.71 -21.80 -17.27
CA ALA A 19 16.87 -20.93 -17.07
C ALA A 19 16.63 -19.46 -17.46
N SER A 20 15.48 -19.10 -18.03
CA SER A 20 15.21 -17.71 -18.47
C SER A 20 14.49 -16.84 -17.44
N PHE A 21 14.08 -17.38 -16.29
CA PHE A 21 13.72 -16.55 -15.14
C PHE A 21 14.99 -16.09 -14.46
N THR A 22 15.51 -14.94 -14.91
CA THR A 22 16.47 -14.19 -14.09
C THR A 22 15.74 -13.81 -12.81
N LEU A 23 16.02 -14.54 -11.72
CA LEU A 23 15.69 -14.10 -10.37
C LEU A 23 16.22 -12.68 -10.25
N ALA A 24 15.31 -11.72 -10.04
CA ALA A 24 15.69 -10.35 -9.71
C ALA A 24 16.83 -10.42 -8.69
N GLN A 25 18.00 -9.87 -9.05
CA GLN A 25 19.15 -9.83 -8.16
C GLN A 25 18.67 -9.37 -6.78
N ALA A 26 19.01 -10.13 -5.74
CA ALA A 26 18.67 -9.77 -4.37
C ALA A 26 19.10 -8.32 -4.15
N PRO A 27 18.20 -7.43 -3.68
CA PRO A 27 18.57 -6.04 -3.49
C PRO A 27 19.75 -5.95 -2.52
N SER A 28 20.57 -4.92 -2.76
CA SER A 28 21.66 -4.45 -1.91
C SER A 28 21.39 -4.75 -0.43
N ARG A 29 22.36 -5.41 0.21
CA ARG A 29 22.34 -5.75 1.64
C ARG A 29 21.78 -4.58 2.44
N LEU A 30 20.64 -4.78 3.12
CA LEU A 30 20.05 -3.74 3.96
C LEU A 30 21.09 -3.33 5.02
N PRO A 31 21.23 -2.03 5.34
CA PRO A 31 22.19 -1.57 6.35
C PRO A 31 21.90 -2.11 7.75
N ALA A 32 20.67 -2.53 8.03
CA ALA A 32 20.21 -3.02 9.31
C ALA A 32 19.20 -4.17 9.17
N ASP A 33 19.15 -5.01 10.20
CA ASP A 33 18.17 -6.10 10.32
C ASP A 33 16.88 -5.69 11.05
N THR A 34 16.86 -4.48 11.63
CA THR A 34 15.76 -3.90 12.42
C THR A 34 15.68 -2.39 12.20
N TYR A 35 14.46 -1.86 12.17
CA TYR A 35 14.16 -0.43 12.03
C TYR A 35 13.05 -0.05 13.02
N ASP A 36 13.05 1.20 13.46
CA ASP A 36 11.97 1.72 14.31
C ASP A 36 10.72 1.98 13.45
N LEU A 37 10.93 2.55 12.27
CA LEU A 37 9.88 2.83 11.28
C LEU A 37 10.16 2.09 9.97
N VAL A 38 9.17 1.39 9.44
CA VAL A 38 9.21 0.90 8.05
C VAL A 38 8.06 1.52 7.26
N VAL A 39 8.42 2.23 6.18
CA VAL A 39 7.50 2.87 5.24
C VAL A 39 7.46 2.08 3.93
N SER A 40 6.28 1.73 3.42
CA SER A 40 6.13 1.13 2.09
C SER A 40 5.11 1.87 1.22
N LEU A 41 5.60 2.34 0.06
CA LEU A 41 4.80 3.05 -0.95
C LEU A 41 4.21 2.10 -2.01
N GLY A 42 4.48 0.80 -1.86
CA GLY A 42 4.08 -0.23 -2.82
C GLY A 42 4.88 -0.15 -4.12
N THR A 43 4.30 -0.69 -5.18
CA THR A 43 4.92 -0.82 -6.50
C THR A 43 4.20 -0.01 -7.58
N ASP A 44 3.32 0.90 -7.19
CA ASP A 44 2.59 1.75 -8.12
C ASP A 44 3.56 2.62 -8.93
N TYR A 45 3.17 2.96 -10.15
CA TYR A 45 3.94 3.85 -11.01
C TYR A 45 3.81 5.32 -10.57
N HIS A 46 2.65 5.70 -10.03
CA HIS A 46 2.43 7.05 -9.52
C HIS A 46 3.31 7.30 -8.29
N THR A 47 4.00 8.44 -8.30
CA THR A 47 4.83 8.87 -7.18
C THR A 47 3.96 9.19 -5.96
N PHE A 48 4.56 9.18 -4.78
CA PHE A 48 3.89 9.49 -3.53
C PHE A 48 4.69 10.51 -2.71
N ASP A 49 5.07 11.61 -3.37
CA ASP A 49 5.96 12.64 -2.82
C ASP A 49 5.36 13.34 -1.58
N ARG A 50 4.02 13.44 -1.48
CA ARG A 50 3.35 13.98 -0.30
C ARG A 50 3.70 13.20 0.96
N LEU A 51 3.58 11.87 0.93
CA LEU A 51 3.89 11.03 2.08
C LEU A 51 5.37 11.14 2.45
N LEU A 52 6.27 11.07 1.48
CA LEU A 52 7.71 11.15 1.78
C LEU A 52 8.15 12.50 2.31
N ARG A 53 7.52 13.61 1.88
CA ARG A 53 7.78 14.93 2.50
C ARG A 53 7.35 14.98 3.96
N TRP A 54 6.20 14.38 4.30
CA TRP A 54 5.76 14.31 5.68
C TRP A 54 6.71 13.47 6.54
N VAL A 55 7.13 12.31 6.02
CA VAL A 55 8.11 11.45 6.70
C VAL A 55 9.46 12.16 6.84
N LYS A 56 9.99 12.82 5.79
CA LYS A 56 11.24 13.59 5.85
C LYS A 56 11.20 14.64 6.95
N ALA A 57 10.10 15.41 7.02
CA ALA A 57 9.93 16.42 8.05
C ALA A 57 9.91 15.82 9.47
N TYR A 58 9.22 14.69 9.66
CA TYR A 58 9.17 14.01 10.96
C TYR A 58 10.54 13.49 11.40
N LEU A 59 11.31 12.89 10.48
CA LEU A 59 12.65 12.36 10.75
C LEU A 59 13.67 13.47 11.04
N ALA A 60 13.52 14.65 10.43
CA ALA A 60 14.36 15.80 10.73
C ALA A 60 14.20 16.28 12.19
N GLU A 61 13.00 16.16 12.75
CA GLU A 61 12.71 16.47 14.17
C GLU A 61 13.08 15.32 15.11
N ASN A 62 13.29 14.10 14.58
CA ASN A 62 13.53 12.87 15.33
C ASN A 62 14.70 12.04 14.75
N PRO A 63 15.94 12.57 14.75
CA PRO A 63 17.08 11.96 14.07
C PRO A 63 17.50 10.60 14.68
N GLN A 64 17.03 10.27 15.88
CA GLN A 64 17.26 8.98 16.53
C GLN A 64 16.47 7.82 15.89
N ILE A 65 15.41 8.11 15.13
CA ILE A 65 14.53 7.09 14.54
C ILE A 65 15.22 6.48 13.33
N ARG A 66 15.47 5.17 13.37
CA ARG A 66 15.96 4.42 12.22
C ARG A 66 14.79 4.08 11.31
N CYS A 67 14.73 4.72 10.15
CA CYS A 67 13.65 4.54 9.17
C CYS A 67 14.13 3.82 7.91
N LEU A 68 13.37 2.81 7.47
CA LEU A 68 13.49 2.22 6.15
C LEU A 68 12.33 2.64 5.27
N ILE A 69 12.60 3.02 4.02
CA ILE A 69 11.59 3.40 3.03
C ILE A 69 11.71 2.53 1.79
N GLN A 70 10.66 1.74 1.51
CA GLN A 70 10.47 1.10 0.22
C GLN A 70 9.65 2.04 -0.70
N HIS A 71 10.30 2.63 -1.72
CA HIS A 71 9.76 3.83 -2.41
C HIS A 71 9.28 3.67 -3.86
N GLY A 72 9.48 2.52 -4.52
CA GLY A 72 8.97 2.28 -5.88
C GLY A 72 9.48 3.31 -6.89
N HIS A 73 8.59 4.11 -7.48
CA HIS A 73 8.92 5.18 -8.44
C HIS A 73 9.11 6.56 -7.80
N THR A 74 8.74 6.72 -6.53
CA THR A 74 8.94 7.98 -5.79
C THR A 74 10.43 8.18 -5.54
N SER A 75 10.92 9.42 -5.60
CA SER A 75 12.33 9.72 -5.30
C SER A 75 12.69 9.39 -3.84
N PRO A 76 13.93 8.93 -3.56
CA PRO A 76 14.38 8.70 -2.20
C PRO A 76 14.49 10.02 -1.41
N ILE A 77 14.47 9.93 -0.08
CA ILE A 77 14.68 11.09 0.82
C ILE A 77 15.91 10.91 1.71
N GLU A 78 16.47 12.01 2.19
CA GLU A 78 17.51 11.98 3.21
C GLU A 78 16.96 11.61 4.59
N GLY A 79 17.85 11.14 5.48
CA GLY A 79 17.49 10.78 6.85
C GLY A 79 16.83 9.39 7.00
N ALA A 80 16.78 8.60 5.92
CA ALA A 80 16.27 7.23 5.94
C ALA A 80 17.10 6.32 5.04
N ASP A 81 17.06 5.01 5.33
CA ASP A 81 17.54 3.99 4.41
C ASP A 81 16.50 3.79 3.31
N ASN A 82 16.87 4.04 2.05
CA ASN A 82 15.94 3.98 0.92
C ASN A 82 16.22 2.74 0.07
N VAL A 83 15.17 1.99 -0.25
CA VAL A 83 15.23 0.83 -1.11
C VAL A 83 14.11 0.87 -2.15
N LYS A 84 14.44 0.68 -3.42
CA LYS A 84 13.45 0.81 -4.49
C LYS A 84 12.38 -0.29 -4.42
N LEU A 85 12.83 -1.54 -4.38
CA LEU A 85 11.99 -2.74 -4.32
C LEU A 85 12.60 -3.76 -3.36
N LEU A 86 11.75 -4.48 -2.65
CA LEU A 86 12.13 -5.58 -1.77
C LEU A 86 11.30 -6.83 -2.09
N PRO A 87 11.88 -8.04 -1.98
CA PRO A 87 11.09 -9.26 -1.97
C PRO A 87 10.05 -9.20 -0.84
N ALA A 88 8.83 -9.62 -1.13
CA ALA A 88 7.71 -9.57 -0.17
C ALA A 88 8.04 -10.27 1.16
N GLY A 89 8.75 -11.40 1.13
CA GLY A 89 9.18 -12.09 2.34
C GLY A 89 10.16 -11.27 3.20
N THR A 90 11.05 -10.50 2.58
CA THR A 90 11.97 -9.60 3.29
C THR A 90 11.23 -8.42 3.90
N LEU A 91 10.33 -7.79 3.14
CA LEU A 91 9.52 -6.68 3.62
C LEU A 91 8.65 -7.10 4.83
N LYS A 92 8.03 -8.28 4.78
CA LYS A 92 7.26 -8.82 5.91
C LYS A 92 8.13 -9.13 7.14
N ARG A 93 9.37 -9.61 6.97
CA ARG A 93 10.28 -9.78 8.11
C ARG A 93 10.64 -8.45 8.76
N LEU A 94 10.74 -7.37 7.98
CA LEU A 94 10.98 -6.03 8.49
C LEU A 94 9.75 -5.50 9.23
N TYR A 95 8.55 -5.66 8.67
CA TYR A 95 7.30 -5.31 9.37
C TYR A 95 7.15 -6.02 10.71
N ALA A 96 7.47 -7.32 10.77
CA ALA A 96 7.38 -8.11 11.99
C ALA A 96 8.33 -7.65 13.11
N LYS A 97 9.40 -6.93 12.76
CA LYS A 97 10.44 -6.46 13.69
C LYS A 97 10.37 -4.96 13.95
N ALA A 98 9.58 -4.22 13.17
CA ALA A 98 9.48 -2.77 13.27
C ALA A 98 8.60 -2.37 14.45
N GLN A 99 8.89 -1.23 15.07
CA GLN A 99 8.01 -0.67 16.10
C GLN A 99 6.75 -0.08 15.47
N VAL A 100 6.90 0.58 14.31
CA VAL A 100 5.80 1.20 13.58
C VAL A 100 5.91 0.85 12.09
N VAL A 101 4.76 0.48 11.50
CA VAL A 101 4.63 0.21 10.07
C VAL A 101 3.70 1.25 9.46
N LEU A 102 4.20 1.96 8.44
CA LEU A 102 3.48 2.97 7.69
C LEU A 102 3.36 2.53 6.23
N VAL A 103 2.14 2.42 5.70
CA VAL A 103 1.92 1.95 4.33
C VAL A 103 1.00 2.87 3.55
N GLN A 104 1.14 2.82 2.23
CA GLN A 104 0.14 3.34 1.31
C GLN A 104 -1.19 2.57 1.42
N GLY A 105 -2.30 3.22 1.02
CA GLY A 105 -3.68 2.72 1.13
C GLY A 105 -4.08 1.50 0.28
N GLY A 106 -3.16 0.81 -0.38
CA GLY A 106 -3.49 -0.33 -1.22
C GLY A 106 -3.77 -1.62 -0.42
N PRO A 107 -4.73 -2.46 -0.85
CA PRO A 107 -5.13 -3.67 -0.13
C PRO A 107 -3.97 -4.62 0.22
N GLY A 108 -3.06 -4.86 -0.72
CA GLY A 108 -1.92 -5.77 -0.51
C GLY A 108 -0.98 -5.27 0.60
N SER A 109 -0.63 -3.98 0.59
CA SER A 109 0.28 -3.41 1.60
C SER A 109 -0.30 -3.51 3.02
N ILE A 110 -1.60 -3.23 3.16
CA ILE A 110 -2.29 -3.34 4.45
C ILE A 110 -2.36 -4.80 4.90
N GLN A 111 -2.72 -5.73 4.00
CA GLN A 111 -2.78 -7.15 4.33
C GLN A 111 -1.41 -7.73 4.71
N ASP A 112 -0.35 -7.37 3.99
CA ASP A 112 1.02 -7.83 4.29
C ASP A 112 1.48 -7.35 5.68
N ALA A 113 1.20 -6.11 6.07
CA ALA A 113 1.49 -5.62 7.42
C ALA A 113 0.67 -6.37 8.48
N ARG A 114 -0.63 -6.57 8.24
CA ARG A 114 -1.49 -7.33 9.18
C ARG A 114 -1.05 -8.79 9.34
N ALA A 115 -0.54 -9.40 8.29
CA ALA A 115 -0.04 -10.78 8.31
C ALA A 115 1.22 -10.95 9.18
N THR A 116 1.83 -9.86 9.63
CA THR A 116 2.97 -9.88 10.57
C THR A 116 2.58 -9.49 11.99
N GLY A 117 1.28 -9.22 12.24
CA GLY A 117 0.77 -8.73 13.52
C GLY A 117 0.77 -7.21 13.65
N ALA A 118 1.33 -6.46 12.69
CA ALA A 118 1.27 -5.01 12.74
C ALA A 118 -0.14 -4.49 12.40
N ILE A 119 -0.58 -3.45 13.10
CA ILE A 119 -1.73 -2.61 12.74
C ILE A 119 -1.14 -1.35 12.12
N PRO A 120 -1.08 -1.25 10.78
CA PRO A 120 -0.31 -0.20 10.13
C PRO A 120 -1.01 1.16 10.24
N LEU A 121 -0.20 2.21 10.29
CA LEU A 121 -0.61 3.55 9.89
C LEU A 121 -0.76 3.58 8.37
N VAL A 122 -1.84 4.15 7.85
CA VAL A 122 -2.17 4.10 6.42
C VAL A 122 -2.43 5.48 5.85
N VAL A 123 -1.67 5.86 4.83
CA VAL A 123 -1.93 7.08 4.06
C VAL A 123 -2.49 6.69 2.69
N PRO A 124 -3.77 6.97 2.40
CA PRO A 124 -4.32 6.69 1.07
C PRO A 124 -3.76 7.68 0.04
N ARG A 125 -3.47 7.18 -1.16
CA ARG A 125 -3.23 8.02 -2.33
C ARG A 125 -4.51 8.75 -2.72
N ARG A 126 -4.39 9.95 -3.27
CA ARG A 126 -5.55 10.71 -3.75
C ARG A 126 -5.37 11.29 -5.14
N VAL A 127 -6.48 11.32 -5.89
CA VAL A 127 -6.56 11.92 -7.23
C VAL A 127 -6.24 13.42 -7.18
N GLU A 128 -6.70 14.12 -6.15
CA GLU A 128 -6.45 15.55 -5.97
C GLU A 128 -4.97 15.91 -5.74
N PHE A 129 -4.12 14.91 -5.54
CA PHE A 129 -2.67 15.03 -5.43
C PHE A 129 -1.91 14.41 -6.61
N ASP A 130 -2.62 13.94 -7.65
CA ASP A 130 -2.06 13.21 -8.79
C ASP A 130 -1.31 11.91 -8.40
N GLU A 131 -1.72 11.31 -7.28
CA GLU A 131 -1.06 10.12 -6.74
C GLU A 131 -1.70 8.82 -7.23
N VAL A 132 -2.90 8.89 -7.81
CA VAL A 132 -3.70 7.74 -8.27
C VAL A 132 -4.75 8.20 -9.28
N VAL A 133 -5.12 7.30 -10.19
CA VAL A 133 -6.12 7.56 -11.24
C VAL A 133 -7.53 7.76 -10.66
N ASP A 134 -7.88 7.00 -9.63
CA ASP A 134 -9.15 7.12 -8.93
C ASP A 134 -9.00 6.87 -7.42
N ASN A 135 -9.92 7.43 -6.64
CA ASN A 135 -9.90 7.34 -5.17
C ASN A 135 -10.39 5.96 -4.65
N HIS A 136 -10.18 4.87 -5.40
CA HIS A 136 -10.70 3.54 -5.08
C HIS A 136 -10.13 2.95 -3.77
N GLN A 137 -8.94 3.39 -3.37
CA GLN A 137 -8.29 2.96 -2.12
C GLN A 137 -9.03 3.49 -0.89
N VAL A 138 -9.67 4.66 -1.00
CA VAL A 138 -10.23 5.39 0.14
C VAL A 138 -11.32 4.60 0.87
N PRO A 139 -12.36 4.05 0.20
CA PRO A 139 -13.38 3.26 0.88
C PRO A 139 -12.82 2.01 1.54
N PHE A 140 -11.79 1.37 0.94
CA PHE A 140 -11.13 0.21 1.51
C PHE A 140 -10.40 0.57 2.81
N VAL A 141 -9.62 1.66 2.78
CA VAL A 141 -8.89 2.15 3.95
C VAL A 141 -9.85 2.53 5.09
N THR A 142 -10.96 3.22 4.79
CA THR A 142 -12.05 3.50 5.76
C THR A 142 -12.68 2.22 6.34
N MET A 143 -12.89 1.19 5.52
CA MET A 143 -13.41 -0.09 6.00
C MET A 143 -12.42 -0.76 6.95
N MET A 144 -11.13 -0.76 6.62
CA MET A 144 -10.09 -1.39 7.43
C MET A 144 -9.94 -0.73 8.80
N GLU A 145 -10.03 0.59 8.86
CA GLU A 145 -10.01 1.33 10.13
C GLU A 145 -11.18 0.98 11.04
N LYS A 146 -12.39 0.94 10.49
CA LYS A 146 -13.59 0.54 11.25
C LYS A 146 -13.50 -0.87 11.83
N GLN A 147 -12.70 -1.73 11.21
CA GLN A 147 -12.45 -3.10 11.65
C GLN A 147 -11.23 -3.22 12.58
N GLY A 148 -10.58 -2.11 12.95
CA GLY A 148 -9.35 -2.09 13.75
C GLY A 148 -8.15 -2.72 13.03
N GLY A 149 -8.21 -2.83 11.70
CA GLY A 149 -7.16 -3.44 10.89
C GLY A 149 -6.12 -2.46 10.36
N ALA A 150 -6.35 -1.17 10.52
CA ALA A 150 -5.47 -0.08 10.12
C ALA A 150 -5.84 1.19 10.89
N VAL A 151 -4.94 2.17 10.93
CA VAL A 151 -5.23 3.52 11.43
C VAL A 151 -4.98 4.50 10.29
N ILE A 152 -6.00 5.25 9.88
CA ILE A 152 -5.89 6.15 8.72
C ILE A 152 -5.11 7.39 9.13
N VAL A 153 -4.30 7.92 8.22
CA VAL A 153 -3.66 9.22 8.36
C VAL A 153 -4.20 10.15 7.28
N GLU A 154 -4.78 11.27 7.69
CA GLU A 154 -5.48 12.19 6.78
C GLU A 154 -4.70 13.46 6.44
N SER A 155 -3.74 13.85 7.28
CA SER A 155 -2.93 15.07 7.10
C SER A 155 -1.52 14.92 7.66
N ARG A 156 -0.65 15.90 7.40
CA ARG A 156 0.68 15.94 8.01
C ARG A 156 0.63 15.97 9.55
N ALA A 157 -0.19 16.86 10.11
CA ALA A 157 -0.31 16.98 11.57
C ALA A 157 -0.79 15.67 12.20
N ASP A 158 -1.78 15.04 11.56
CA ASP A 158 -2.30 13.74 11.97
C ASP A 158 -1.25 12.62 11.87
N LEU A 159 -0.36 12.66 10.86
CA LEU A 159 0.77 11.73 10.78
C LEU A 159 1.69 11.88 11.99
N PHE A 160 2.04 13.13 12.34
CA PHE A 160 2.95 13.43 13.43
C PHE A 160 2.37 12.94 14.76
N ASP A 161 1.10 13.26 15.04
CA ASP A 161 0.42 12.84 16.25
C ASP A 161 0.35 11.31 16.36
N LYS A 162 0.03 10.62 15.26
CA LYS A 162 -0.08 9.16 15.22
C LYS A 162 1.27 8.45 15.31
N LEU A 163 2.32 8.99 14.69
CA LEU A 163 3.67 8.46 14.84
C LEU A 163 4.16 8.61 16.28
N THR A 164 3.99 9.79 16.89
CA THR A 164 4.34 10.02 18.29
C THR A 164 3.60 9.05 19.21
N LEU A 165 2.27 8.93 19.06
CA LEU A 165 1.48 7.98 19.84
C LEU A 165 1.95 6.53 19.65
N ALA A 166 2.30 6.15 18.42
CA ALA A 166 2.76 4.81 18.11
C ALA A 166 4.14 4.49 18.69
N PHE A 167 5.07 5.44 18.71
CA PHE A 167 6.37 5.25 19.36
C PHE A 167 6.28 5.25 20.89
N GLU A 168 5.38 6.04 21.48
CA GLU A 168 5.13 6.03 22.92
C GLU A 168 4.39 4.76 23.37
N ASN A 169 3.53 4.20 22.51
CA ASN A 169 2.69 3.05 22.83
C ASN A 169 2.69 1.97 21.72
N PRO A 170 3.83 1.31 21.42
CA PRO A 170 3.94 0.41 20.26
C PRO A 170 2.98 -0.79 20.30
N SER A 171 2.57 -1.22 21.50
CA SER A 171 1.63 -2.33 21.68
C SER A 171 0.22 -2.04 21.16
N LEU A 172 -0.20 -0.77 21.07
CA LEU A 172 -1.48 -0.38 20.49
C LEU A 172 -1.53 -0.61 18.97
N PHE A 173 -0.36 -0.68 18.34
CA PHE A 173 -0.20 -0.85 16.89
C PHE A 173 0.23 -2.28 16.53
N HIS A 174 0.08 -3.22 17.46
CA HIS A 174 0.33 -4.64 17.25
C HIS A 174 -0.85 -5.48 17.72
N ALA A 175 -1.40 -6.28 16.82
CA ALA A 175 -2.43 -7.25 17.15
C ALA A 175 -1.83 -8.43 17.94
N ALA A 176 -2.60 -8.95 18.89
CA ALA A 176 -2.19 -10.11 19.69
C ALA A 176 -1.89 -11.36 18.85
N LYS A 177 -2.50 -11.47 17.67
CA LYS A 177 -2.22 -12.52 16.69
C LYS A 177 -2.14 -11.92 15.28
N PRO A 178 -1.20 -12.38 14.44
CA PRO A 178 -1.18 -12.01 13.03
C PRO A 178 -2.48 -12.38 12.31
N TYR A 179 -2.86 -11.55 11.32
CA TYR A 179 -3.98 -11.88 10.46
C TYR A 179 -3.63 -13.09 9.58
N VAL A 180 -4.51 -14.08 9.58
CA VAL A 180 -4.40 -15.25 8.70
C VAL A 180 -5.53 -15.15 7.69
N ALA A 181 -5.17 -15.04 6.41
CA ALA A 181 -6.15 -15.09 5.33
C ALA A 181 -6.86 -16.44 5.33
N ASN A 182 -8.17 -16.44 5.08
CA ASN A 182 -8.96 -17.66 4.90
C ASN A 182 -9.58 -17.66 3.49
N PRO A 183 -8.85 -18.18 2.47
CA PRO A 183 -9.31 -18.17 1.09
C PRO A 183 -10.61 -18.95 0.87
N SER A 184 -10.83 -20.04 1.63
CA SER A 184 -12.04 -20.85 1.51
C SER A 184 -13.28 -20.07 1.90
N ILE A 185 -13.24 -19.37 3.04
CA ILE A 185 -14.35 -18.51 3.47
C ILE A 185 -14.59 -17.37 2.48
N ALA A 186 -13.52 -16.76 1.96
CA ALA A 186 -13.64 -15.71 0.94
C ALA A 186 -14.29 -16.24 -0.35
N ALA A 187 -13.90 -17.44 -0.79
CA ALA A 187 -14.48 -18.10 -1.96
C ALA A 187 -15.96 -18.46 -1.75
N GLU A 188 -16.33 -18.96 -0.58
CA GLU A 188 -17.73 -19.25 -0.22
C GLU A 188 -18.59 -17.98 -0.22
N GLN A 189 -18.09 -16.89 0.37
CA GLN A 189 -18.79 -15.60 0.37
C GLN A 189 -18.95 -15.02 -1.04
N LEU A 190 -17.93 -15.18 -1.89
CA LEU A 190 -18.01 -14.78 -3.30
C LEU A 190 -19.05 -15.61 -4.05
N ALA A 191 -19.04 -16.94 -3.89
CA ALA A 191 -20.03 -17.83 -4.50
C ALA A 191 -21.46 -17.44 -4.08
N GLN A 192 -21.68 -17.24 -2.78
CA GLN A 192 -22.97 -16.81 -2.26
C GLN A 192 -23.42 -15.43 -2.82
N GLY A 193 -22.47 -14.50 -2.98
CA GLY A 193 -22.72 -13.19 -3.58
C GLY A 193 -23.12 -13.29 -5.06
N LEU A 194 -22.43 -14.14 -5.83
CA LEU A 194 -22.74 -14.41 -7.23
C LEU A 194 -24.12 -15.06 -7.38
N ASP A 195 -24.45 -16.03 -6.53
CA ASP A 195 -25.77 -16.66 -6.52
C ASP A 195 -26.88 -15.64 -6.25
N ASN A 196 -26.66 -14.71 -5.33
CA ASN A 196 -27.62 -13.64 -5.04
C ASN A 196 -27.78 -12.65 -6.21
N LEU A 197 -26.70 -12.41 -6.96
CA LEU A 197 -26.75 -11.56 -8.15
C LEU A 197 -27.50 -12.25 -9.30
N LEU A 198 -27.15 -13.50 -9.60
CA LEU A 198 -27.75 -14.30 -10.67
C LEU A 198 -29.22 -14.63 -10.39
N SER A 199 -29.59 -14.80 -9.12
CA SER A 199 -30.99 -15.02 -8.72
C SER A 199 -31.83 -13.73 -8.61
N GLY A 200 -31.28 -12.56 -8.97
CA GLY A 200 -32.01 -11.30 -8.96
C GLY A 200 -32.37 -10.78 -7.56
N ARG A 201 -31.76 -11.32 -6.50
CA ARG A 201 -32.01 -10.95 -5.10
C ARG A 201 -31.33 -9.63 -4.68
N THR A 202 -30.57 -9.00 -5.57
CA THR A 202 -29.88 -7.73 -5.31
C THR A 202 -30.61 -6.55 -5.97
N ARG A 203 -31.41 -5.81 -5.19
CA ARG A 203 -31.89 -4.47 -5.56
C ARG A 203 -30.91 -3.43 -5.00
N ARG A 204 -30.11 -2.78 -5.85
CA ARG A 204 -29.19 -1.70 -5.41
C ARG A 204 -29.81 -0.34 -5.76
N ALA A 205 -30.45 0.30 -4.78
CA ALA A 205 -31.11 1.60 -4.92
C ALA A 205 -30.52 2.71 -4.05
N GLU A 206 -29.27 2.61 -3.58
CA GLU A 206 -28.63 3.71 -2.85
C GLU A 206 -27.13 3.81 -3.16
N GLY A 207 -26.63 5.05 -3.31
CA GLY A 207 -25.20 5.32 -3.16
C GLY A 207 -24.59 6.44 -4.00
N TYR A 208 -25.21 6.87 -5.11
CA TYR A 208 -24.57 7.85 -6.00
C TYR A 208 -24.38 9.23 -5.34
N ILE A 209 -25.44 9.79 -4.74
CA ILE A 209 -25.39 11.14 -4.14
C ILE A 209 -24.42 11.22 -2.95
N ALA A 210 -24.38 10.19 -2.10
CA ALA A 210 -23.46 10.14 -0.96
C ALA A 210 -22.00 10.06 -1.42
N ARG A 211 -21.71 9.28 -2.47
CA ARG A 211 -20.38 9.16 -3.06
C ARG A 211 -19.88 10.48 -3.68
N PHE A 212 -20.74 11.20 -4.39
CA PHE A 212 -20.39 12.51 -4.95
C PHE A 212 -20.07 13.55 -3.86
N LYS A 213 -20.87 13.62 -2.79
CA LYS A 213 -20.61 14.55 -1.67
C LYS A 213 -19.28 14.25 -0.97
N GLN A 214 -18.93 12.98 -0.80
CA GLN A 214 -17.68 12.56 -0.19
C GLN A 214 -16.47 12.91 -1.07
N ALA A 215 -16.57 12.68 -2.39
CA ALA A 215 -15.52 13.05 -3.35
C ALA A 215 -15.25 14.56 -3.38
N ALA A 216 -16.29 15.39 -3.36
CA ALA A 216 -16.14 16.85 -3.37
C ALA A 216 -15.43 17.40 -2.11
N ARG A 217 -15.72 16.83 -0.93
CA ARG A 217 -15.06 17.21 0.33
C ARG A 217 -13.58 16.83 0.34
N ALA A 218 -13.24 15.63 -0.13
CA ALA A 218 -11.85 15.17 -0.22
C ALA A 218 -11.02 16.08 -1.14
N HIS A 219 -11.56 16.43 -2.32
CA HIS A 219 -10.89 17.33 -3.26
C HIS A 219 -10.61 18.73 -2.68
N ALA A 220 -11.57 19.31 -1.96
CA ALA A 220 -11.39 20.63 -1.33
C ALA A 220 -10.31 20.60 -0.23
N ALA A 221 -10.31 19.57 0.62
CA ALA A 221 -9.32 19.39 1.67
C ALA A 221 -7.91 19.16 1.09
N GLY A 222 -7.79 18.36 0.03
CA GLY A 222 -6.49 18.12 -0.60
C GLY A 222 -5.91 19.36 -1.26
N LYS A 223 -6.72 20.20 -1.91
CA LYS A 223 -6.24 21.46 -2.50
C LYS A 223 -5.65 22.42 -1.45
N GLN A 224 -6.25 22.47 -0.25
CA GLN A 224 -5.73 23.28 0.86
C GLN A 224 -4.42 22.72 1.40
N GLU A 225 -4.31 21.40 1.52
CA GLU A 225 -3.10 20.74 2.00
C GLU A 225 -1.94 20.88 1.00
N MET A 226 -2.19 20.79 -0.30
CA MET A 226 -1.14 21.04 -1.31
C MET A 226 -0.58 22.45 -1.24
N ALA A 227 -1.46 23.45 -1.05
CA ALA A 227 -1.01 24.82 -0.90
C ALA A 227 -0.09 24.99 0.31
N ARG A 228 -0.40 24.32 1.43
CA ARG A 228 0.45 24.34 2.63
C ARG A 228 1.79 23.67 2.43
N ILE A 229 1.84 22.47 1.83
CA ILE A 229 3.11 21.76 1.66
C ILE A 229 4.03 22.49 0.66
N ASN A 230 3.46 23.11 -0.38
CA ASN A 230 4.22 23.89 -1.37
C ASN A 230 4.77 25.18 -0.75
N ALA A 231 4.08 25.77 0.22
CA ALA A 231 4.56 26.94 0.95
C ALA A 231 5.76 26.64 1.87
N ILE A 232 6.00 25.38 2.22
CA ILE A 232 7.06 24.96 3.16
C ILE A 232 8.29 24.42 2.42
N THR A 233 8.18 24.15 1.12
CA THR A 233 9.28 23.63 0.29
C THR A 233 9.71 24.76 -0.66
N PRO A 234 10.85 25.45 -0.44
CA PRO A 234 11.40 26.30 -1.48
C PRO A 234 11.66 25.43 -2.70
N SER A 235 11.17 25.85 -3.87
CA SER A 235 11.60 25.27 -5.14
C SER A 235 13.10 25.52 -5.28
N GLU A 236 13.90 24.45 -5.25
CA GLU A 236 15.22 24.44 -5.86
C GLU A 236 15.10 24.30 -7.38
#